data_AF-J1HNQ5-F1
#
_entry.id   AF-J1HNQ5-F1
#
_cell.length_a   1.000
_cell.length_b   1.000
_cell.length_c   1.000
_cell.angle_alpha   90.00
_cell.angle_beta   90.00
_cell.angle_gamma   90.00
#
_symmetry.space_group_name_H-M   'P 1'
#
loop_
_entity.id
_entity.type
_entity.pdbx_description
1 polymer ?
#
loop_
_entity_poly.entity_id
_entity_poly.type
_entity_poly.pdbx_seq_one_letter_code
_entity_poly.pdbx_strand_id
1 'polypeptide(L)'
;MTTTVCAVAGCDRPTVGRGLCTKHYQRARTGRPLTDPEVGSPDGYGRYGVLDHDGDRCLCHECGQWKNGLGAHVRVAHHMSAREYKTRHGLPLSRGLLAPGSRARKSAQARARVGTSSWTALEKARDPNAAQAARSSQSWDARSQAARRTGGGTPNLPTRTPRIITCAACGARYCPLPGTSPRATCSQTCADTRAAAGRAEQARRSKHRNAGRDQRIRQAAKAGTPVTIIARDERLSPTRIRQILTNQS
;
A
#
# COMPACT_ATOMS: atom_id res chain seq x y z
N MET A 1 0.97 -4.58 41.63
CA MET A 1 -0.26 -5.18 41.06
C MET A 1 0.16 -6.35 40.18
N THR A 2 -0.08 -7.59 40.61
CA THR A 2 0.21 -8.78 39.80
C THR A 2 -0.87 -8.92 38.74
N THR A 3 -0.60 -8.51 37.51
CA THR A 3 -1.49 -8.77 36.37
C THR A 3 -1.47 -10.26 36.07
N THR A 4 -2.53 -10.95 36.44
CA THR A 4 -2.73 -12.36 36.09
C THR A 4 -2.81 -12.49 34.57
N VAL A 5 -2.02 -13.41 34.01
CA VAL A 5 -1.98 -13.72 32.57
C VAL A 5 -3.09 -14.70 32.21
N CYS A 6 -3.52 -14.69 30.95
CA CYS A 6 -4.61 -15.53 30.46
C CYS A 6 -4.28 -17.03 30.61
N ALA A 7 -5.23 -17.82 31.09
CA ALA A 7 -5.10 -19.27 31.26
C ALA A 7 -5.01 -20.08 29.95
N VAL A 8 -5.04 -19.43 28.78
CA VAL A 8 -4.96 -20.12 27.49
C VAL A 8 -3.50 -20.19 27.08
N ALA A 9 -3.01 -21.40 26.79
CA ALA A 9 -1.63 -21.64 26.37
C ALA A 9 -1.22 -20.71 25.22
N GLY A 10 -0.07 -20.04 25.37
CA GLY A 10 0.46 -19.10 24.39
C GLY A 10 -0.23 -17.72 24.34
N CYS A 11 -0.94 -17.31 25.40
CA CYS A 11 -1.58 -15.98 25.46
C CYS A 11 -1.10 -15.14 26.66
N ASP A 12 -0.24 -14.16 26.40
CA ASP A 12 0.34 -13.29 27.44
C ASP A 12 -0.52 -12.05 27.78
N ARG A 13 -1.80 -12.06 27.42
CA ARG A 13 -2.69 -10.91 27.66
C ARG A 13 -3.21 -10.90 29.09
N PRO A 14 -3.42 -9.72 29.70
CA PRO A 14 -3.97 -9.64 31.06
C PRO A 14 -5.41 -10.18 31.11
N THR A 15 -5.73 -10.84 32.22
CA THR A 15 -7.09 -11.37 32.46
C THR A 15 -8.08 -10.25 32.80
N VAL A 16 -9.32 -10.38 32.33
CA VAL A 16 -10.42 -9.48 32.69
C VAL A 16 -11.55 -10.16 33.46
N GLY A 17 -11.55 -11.50 33.52
CA GLY A 17 -12.53 -12.28 34.25
C GLY A 17 -12.40 -13.78 33.95
N ARG A 18 -12.72 -14.64 34.93
CA ARG A 18 -12.59 -16.12 34.84
C ARG A 18 -11.19 -16.61 34.44
N GLY A 19 -10.13 -15.87 34.79
CA GLY A 19 -8.76 -16.22 34.36
C GLY A 19 -8.51 -16.08 32.85
N LEU A 20 -9.40 -15.39 32.11
CA LEU A 20 -9.30 -15.23 30.66
C LEU A 20 -9.13 -13.76 30.28
N CYS A 21 -8.36 -13.50 29.21
CA CYS A 21 -8.33 -12.18 28.56
C CYS A 21 -9.68 -11.86 27.90
N THR A 22 -9.93 -10.60 27.57
CA THR A 22 -11.21 -10.14 26.98
C THR A 22 -11.66 -10.98 25.78
N LYS A 23 -10.74 -11.37 24.90
CA LYS A 23 -11.05 -12.19 23.71
C LYS A 23 -11.48 -13.61 24.09
N HIS A 24 -10.71 -14.28 24.95
CA HIS A 24 -11.01 -15.66 25.36
C HIS A 24 -12.25 -15.73 26.26
N TYR A 25 -12.44 -14.74 27.14
CA TYR A 25 -13.66 -14.59 27.93
C TYR A 25 -14.90 -14.48 27.04
N GLN A 26 -14.82 -13.69 25.96
CA GLN A 26 -15.91 -13.53 25.02
C GLN A 26 -16.18 -14.81 24.21
N ARG A 27 -15.14 -15.54 23.79
CA ARG A 27 -15.28 -16.83 23.10
C ARG A 27 -16.02 -17.84 23.97
N ALA A 28 -15.54 -18.02 25.21
CA ALA A 28 -16.17 -18.88 26.21
C ALA A 28 -17.63 -18.52 26.44
N ARG A 29 -17.95 -17.22 26.60
CA ARG A 29 -19.32 -16.75 26.78
C ARG A 29 -20.23 -17.03 25.58
N THR A 30 -19.68 -17.10 24.37
CA THR A 30 -20.42 -17.43 23.13
C THR A 30 -20.42 -18.92 22.81
N GLY A 31 -19.89 -19.78 23.69
CA GLY A 31 -19.77 -21.22 23.45
C GLY A 31 -18.74 -21.59 22.38
N ARG A 32 -17.83 -20.67 22.02
CA ARG A 32 -16.74 -20.94 21.08
C ARG A 32 -15.53 -21.51 21.81
N PRO A 33 -14.77 -22.43 21.19
CA PRO A 33 -13.49 -22.90 21.71
C PRO A 33 -12.55 -21.76 22.07
N LEU A 34 -11.76 -21.94 23.14
CA LEU A 34 -10.80 -20.95 23.61
C LEU A 34 -9.69 -20.72 22.57
N THR A 35 -9.17 -21.80 22.03
CA THR A 35 -8.24 -21.83 20.90
C THR A 35 -9.02 -22.03 19.59
N ASP A 36 -8.55 -21.42 18.49
CA ASP A 36 -9.12 -21.74 17.19
C ASP A 36 -8.59 -23.12 16.74
N PRO A 37 -9.41 -23.97 16.10
CA PRO A 37 -8.92 -25.17 15.45
C PRO A 37 -7.84 -24.86 14.40
N GLU A 38 -6.97 -25.83 14.12
CA GLU A 38 -6.00 -25.69 13.05
C GLU A 38 -6.71 -25.52 11.70
N VAL A 39 -6.22 -24.61 10.86
CA VAL A 39 -6.78 -24.38 9.53
C VAL A 39 -6.73 -25.67 8.72
N GLY A 40 -7.87 -26.08 8.16
CA GLY A 40 -8.00 -27.34 7.43
C GLY A 40 -8.55 -28.49 8.27
N SER A 41 -8.65 -28.35 9.60
CA SER A 41 -9.32 -29.33 10.47
C SER A 41 -10.79 -29.51 10.08
N PRO A 42 -11.41 -30.67 10.37
CA PRO A 42 -12.84 -30.87 10.16
C PRO A 42 -13.69 -29.78 10.86
N ASP A 43 -14.67 -29.23 10.16
CA ASP A 43 -15.58 -28.18 10.63
C ASP A 43 -16.98 -28.40 10.06
N GLY A 44 -17.81 -29.12 10.81
CA GLY A 44 -19.11 -29.59 10.33
C GLY A 44 -18.93 -30.48 9.11
N TYR A 45 -19.51 -30.06 7.97
CA TYR A 45 -19.36 -30.75 6.69
C TYR A 45 -18.18 -30.25 5.85
N GLY A 46 -17.46 -29.22 6.29
CA GLY A 46 -16.34 -28.61 5.58
C GLY A 46 -15.05 -28.64 6.39
N ARG A 47 -14.16 -27.68 6.09
CA ARG A 47 -12.86 -27.54 6.75
C ARG A 47 -12.69 -26.17 7.37
N TYR A 48 -12.21 -26.10 8.61
CA TYR A 48 -12.06 -24.85 9.34
C TYR A 48 -11.14 -23.89 8.57
N GLY A 49 -11.62 -22.68 8.31
CA GLY A 49 -10.87 -21.64 7.60
C GLY A 49 -10.77 -21.83 6.08
N VAL A 50 -11.31 -22.92 5.53
CA VAL A 50 -11.29 -23.20 4.08
C VAL A 50 -12.71 -23.35 3.57
N LEU A 51 -13.07 -22.57 2.54
CA LEU A 51 -14.36 -22.69 1.88
C LEU A 51 -14.23 -23.56 0.63
N ASP A 52 -14.67 -24.80 0.72
CA ASP A 52 -14.66 -25.75 -0.40
C ASP A 52 -15.57 -25.29 -1.55
N HIS A 53 -15.10 -25.43 -2.79
CA HIS A 53 -15.85 -25.07 -3.99
C HIS A 53 -15.50 -25.97 -5.19
N ASP A 54 -16.47 -26.26 -6.06
CA ASP A 54 -16.28 -27.03 -7.30
C ASP A 54 -16.06 -26.13 -8.54
N GLY A 55 -15.94 -24.82 -8.30
CA GLY A 55 -15.84 -23.79 -9.34
C GLY A 55 -17.10 -22.92 -9.39
N ASP A 56 -18.29 -23.50 -9.28
CA ASP A 56 -19.57 -22.79 -9.37
C ASP A 56 -20.38 -22.79 -8.07
N ARG A 57 -20.19 -23.79 -7.22
CA ARG A 57 -20.88 -23.96 -5.95
C ARG A 57 -19.88 -23.96 -4.81
N CYS A 58 -20.31 -23.44 -3.66
CA CYS A 58 -19.60 -23.60 -2.39
C CYS A 58 -20.32 -24.63 -1.52
N LEU A 59 -19.54 -25.42 -0.79
CA LEU A 59 -20.05 -26.31 0.24
C LEU A 59 -20.53 -25.51 1.46
N CYS A 60 -21.71 -25.83 1.98
CA CYS A 60 -22.17 -25.31 3.26
C CYS A 60 -21.62 -26.17 4.41
N HIS A 61 -20.95 -25.55 5.37
CA HIS A 61 -20.36 -26.25 6.53
C HIS A 61 -21.42 -26.69 7.55
N GLU A 62 -22.62 -26.08 7.52
CA GLU A 62 -23.72 -26.40 8.45
C GLU A 62 -24.59 -27.58 7.97
N CYS A 63 -24.71 -27.80 6.64
CA CYS A 63 -25.60 -28.84 6.10
C CYS A 63 -25.01 -29.71 4.98
N GLY A 64 -23.76 -29.46 4.55
CA GLY A 64 -23.09 -30.27 3.52
C GLY A 64 -23.62 -30.08 2.10
N GLN A 65 -24.55 -29.15 1.88
CA GLN A 65 -25.12 -28.92 0.55
C GLN A 65 -24.24 -27.97 -0.28
N TRP A 66 -24.09 -28.29 -1.57
CA TRP A 66 -23.41 -27.45 -2.55
C TRP A 66 -24.35 -26.36 -3.09
N LYS A 67 -23.99 -25.09 -2.89
CA LYS A 67 -24.85 -23.94 -3.23
C LYS A 67 -24.16 -22.93 -4.14
N ASN A 68 -24.87 -22.49 -5.18
CA ASN A 68 -24.44 -21.40 -6.09
C ASN A 68 -24.33 -20.03 -5.39
N GLY A 69 -25.07 -19.86 -4.28
CA GLY A 69 -25.13 -18.62 -3.51
C GLY A 69 -25.17 -18.90 -2.01
N LEU A 70 -24.04 -19.38 -1.47
CA LEU A 70 -23.95 -19.80 -0.07
C LEU A 70 -24.38 -18.70 0.90
N GLY A 71 -24.01 -17.44 0.66
CA GLY A 71 -24.41 -16.33 1.54
C GLY A 71 -25.92 -16.11 1.64
N ALA A 72 -26.68 -16.32 0.56
CA ALA A 72 -28.13 -16.23 0.59
C ALA A 72 -28.75 -17.46 1.27
N HIS A 73 -28.21 -18.64 0.97
CA HIS A 73 -28.63 -19.90 1.57
C HIS A 73 -28.50 -19.87 3.10
N VAL A 74 -27.34 -19.48 3.63
CA VAL A 74 -27.08 -19.46 5.08
C VAL A 74 -28.04 -18.52 5.81
N ARG A 75 -28.40 -17.39 5.20
CA ARG A 75 -29.38 -16.46 5.79
C ARG A 75 -30.77 -17.09 5.89
N VAL A 76 -31.20 -17.82 4.87
CA VAL A 76 -32.56 -18.36 4.78
C VAL A 76 -32.69 -19.70 5.51
N ALA A 77 -31.72 -20.60 5.35
CA ALA A 77 -31.78 -21.96 5.87
C ALA A 77 -31.19 -22.12 7.28
N HIS A 78 -30.26 -21.23 7.66
CA HIS A 78 -29.56 -21.33 8.96
C HIS A 78 -29.74 -20.09 9.82
N HIS A 79 -30.54 -19.11 9.38
CA HIS A 79 -30.80 -17.86 10.10
C HIS A 79 -29.54 -17.10 10.53
N MET A 80 -28.42 -17.33 9.85
CA MET A 80 -27.13 -16.70 10.18
C MET A 80 -26.81 -15.58 9.20
N SER A 81 -26.19 -14.53 9.73
CA SER A 81 -25.58 -13.53 8.85
C SER A 81 -24.33 -14.10 8.18
N ALA A 82 -23.97 -13.58 6.99
CA ALA A 82 -22.73 -13.97 6.32
C ALA A 82 -21.48 -13.71 7.19
N ARG A 83 -21.55 -12.73 8.09
CA ARG A 83 -20.46 -12.42 9.03
C ARG A 83 -20.33 -13.49 10.11
N GLU A 84 -21.45 -13.89 10.68
CA GLU A 84 -21.53 -14.90 11.72
C GLU A 84 -21.04 -16.25 11.21
N TYR A 85 -21.54 -16.68 10.05
CA TYR A 85 -21.10 -17.90 9.38
C TYR A 85 -19.58 -17.94 9.17
N LYS A 86 -19.01 -16.87 8.59
CA LYS A 86 -17.56 -16.77 8.40
C LYS A 86 -16.80 -16.82 9.72
N THR A 87 -17.30 -16.13 10.73
CA THR A 87 -16.66 -16.08 12.05
C THR A 87 -16.66 -17.46 12.70
N ARG A 88 -17.77 -18.19 12.61
CA ARG A 88 -17.95 -19.54 13.15
C ARG A 88 -16.99 -20.53 12.50
N HIS A 89 -16.93 -20.54 11.17
CA HIS A 89 -16.13 -21.49 10.38
C HIS A 89 -14.70 -21.02 10.08
N GLY A 90 -14.19 -20.03 10.81
CA GLY A 90 -12.81 -19.54 10.65
C GLY A 90 -12.51 -18.86 9.31
N LEU A 91 -13.51 -18.53 8.51
CA LEU A 91 -13.32 -17.93 7.19
C LEU A 91 -12.94 -16.44 7.30
N PRO A 92 -12.01 -15.94 6.48
CA PRO A 92 -11.68 -14.52 6.45
C PRO A 92 -12.90 -13.65 6.13
N LEU A 93 -13.10 -12.55 6.85
CA LEU A 93 -14.28 -11.70 6.66
C LEU A 93 -14.37 -11.07 5.26
N SER A 94 -13.22 -10.83 4.62
CA SER A 94 -13.08 -10.35 3.24
C SER A 94 -13.46 -11.41 2.19
N ARG A 95 -13.47 -12.70 2.54
CA ARG A 95 -13.80 -13.80 1.62
C ARG A 95 -15.28 -13.73 1.25
N GLY A 96 -15.60 -13.73 -0.04
CA GLY A 96 -16.98 -13.86 -0.53
C GLY A 96 -17.51 -15.29 -0.39
N LEU A 97 -18.81 -15.44 -0.07
CA LEU A 97 -19.52 -16.73 0.00
C LEU A 97 -20.10 -17.13 -1.37
N LEU A 98 -19.28 -17.01 -2.40
CA LEU A 98 -19.56 -17.43 -3.78
C LEU A 98 -18.31 -18.05 -4.37
N ALA A 99 -18.49 -19.12 -5.12
CA ALA A 99 -17.43 -19.77 -5.87
C ALA A 99 -16.91 -18.86 -7.00
N PRO A 100 -15.66 -19.04 -7.47
CA PRO A 100 -15.06 -18.19 -8.49
C PRO A 100 -15.87 -18.07 -9.79
N GLY A 101 -16.37 -19.19 -10.34
CA GLY A 101 -17.18 -19.23 -11.57
C GLY A 101 -18.50 -18.50 -11.41
N SER A 102 -19.24 -18.78 -10.33
CA SER A 102 -20.47 -18.04 -9.98
C SER A 102 -20.22 -16.54 -9.80
N ARG A 103 -19.08 -16.14 -9.22
CA ARG A 103 -18.70 -14.74 -9.08
C ARG A 103 -18.39 -14.09 -10.43
N ALA A 104 -17.67 -14.77 -11.31
CA ALA A 104 -17.36 -14.31 -12.66
C ALA A 104 -18.63 -14.12 -13.49
N ARG A 105 -19.54 -15.10 -13.49
CA ARG A 105 -20.83 -15.03 -14.19
C ARG A 105 -21.69 -13.86 -13.71
N LYS A 106 -21.81 -13.67 -12.39
CA LYS A 106 -22.52 -12.51 -11.83
C LYS A 106 -21.87 -11.19 -12.23
N SER A 107 -20.54 -11.12 -12.22
CA SER A 107 -19.82 -9.91 -12.65
C SER A 107 -20.03 -9.64 -14.14
N ALA A 108 -20.00 -10.66 -15.00
CA ALA A 108 -20.26 -10.52 -16.43
C ALA A 108 -21.69 -10.04 -16.69
N GLN A 109 -22.68 -10.64 -16.02
CA GLN A 109 -24.08 -10.22 -16.13
C GLN A 109 -24.28 -8.76 -15.65
N ALA A 110 -23.63 -8.35 -14.56
CA ALA A 110 -23.69 -6.98 -14.09
C ALA A 110 -23.06 -6.01 -15.11
N ARG A 111 -21.91 -6.36 -15.70
CA ARG A 111 -21.24 -5.56 -16.73
C ARG A 111 -22.07 -5.45 -18.01
N ALA A 112 -22.73 -6.53 -18.43
CA ALA A 112 -23.60 -6.54 -19.60
C ALA A 112 -24.82 -5.61 -19.48
N ARG A 113 -25.20 -5.21 -18.25
CA ARG A 113 -26.29 -4.25 -18.03
C ARG A 113 -25.84 -2.80 -18.22
N VAL A 114 -24.53 -2.51 -18.14
CA VAL A 114 -24.01 -1.14 -18.28
C VAL A 114 -24.34 -0.62 -19.67
N GLY A 115 -24.93 0.57 -19.74
CA GLY A 115 -25.36 1.20 -20.99
C GLY A 115 -26.77 0.82 -21.47
N THR A 116 -27.45 -0.13 -20.83
CA THR A 116 -28.88 -0.40 -21.11
C THR A 116 -29.77 0.77 -20.65
N SER A 117 -30.97 0.91 -21.22
CA SER A 117 -31.95 1.93 -20.79
C SER A 117 -32.33 1.82 -19.30
N SER A 118 -32.38 0.59 -18.76
CA SER A 118 -32.58 0.36 -17.33
C SER A 118 -31.41 0.86 -16.47
N TRP A 119 -30.18 0.76 -16.98
CA TRP A 119 -28.98 1.24 -16.30
C TRP A 119 -28.90 2.77 -16.33
N THR A 120 -29.22 3.40 -17.45
CA THR A 120 -29.24 4.86 -17.54
C THR A 120 -30.34 5.47 -16.68
N ALA A 121 -31.49 4.81 -16.56
CA ALA A 121 -32.53 5.19 -15.59
C ALA A 121 -32.05 5.05 -14.14
N LEU A 122 -31.33 3.96 -13.80
CA LEU A 122 -30.72 3.78 -12.48
C LEU A 122 -29.68 4.87 -12.18
N GLU A 123 -28.84 5.23 -13.14
CA GLU A 123 -27.84 6.30 -13.00
C GLU A 123 -28.49 7.66 -12.75
N LYS A 124 -29.56 7.99 -13.49
CA LYS A 124 -30.32 9.24 -13.28
C LYS A 124 -30.97 9.29 -11.90
N ALA A 125 -31.50 8.16 -11.42
CA ALA A 125 -32.12 8.08 -10.10
C ALA A 125 -31.11 7.99 -8.93
N ARG A 126 -29.81 7.81 -9.22
CA ARG A 126 -28.77 7.63 -8.20
C ARG A 126 -28.36 8.97 -7.60
N ASP A 127 -28.79 9.23 -6.37
CA ASP A 127 -28.35 10.39 -5.58
C ASP A 127 -27.29 10.00 -4.52
N PRO A 128 -26.00 10.27 -4.76
CA PRO A 128 -24.93 9.97 -3.79
C PRO A 128 -25.00 10.84 -2.53
N ASN A 129 -25.55 12.06 -2.60
CA ASN A 129 -25.64 12.97 -1.46
C ASN A 129 -26.79 12.57 -0.54
N ALA A 130 -27.95 12.22 -1.09
CA ALA A 130 -29.04 11.65 -0.30
C ALA A 130 -28.63 10.32 0.37
N ALA A 131 -27.92 9.44 -0.35
CA ALA A 131 -27.39 8.20 0.23
C ALA A 131 -26.38 8.46 1.36
N GLN A 132 -25.59 9.54 1.27
CA GLN A 132 -24.68 9.96 2.33
C GLN A 132 -25.41 10.59 3.51
N ALA A 133 -26.42 11.43 3.27
CA ALA A 133 -27.23 12.08 4.30
C ALA A 133 -28.12 11.10 5.07
N ALA A 134 -28.60 10.04 4.41
CA ALA A 134 -29.34 8.94 5.04
C ALA A 134 -28.48 8.09 6.00
N ARG A 135 -27.15 8.28 6.02
CA ARG A 135 -26.28 7.62 7.00
C ARG A 135 -26.44 8.25 8.38
N SER A 136 -27.24 7.60 9.23
CA SER A 136 -27.30 7.91 10.66
C SER A 136 -25.99 7.58 11.39
N SER A 137 -25.78 8.13 12.58
CA SER A 137 -24.71 7.71 13.53
C SER A 137 -24.65 6.19 13.70
N GLN A 138 -25.80 5.52 13.79
CA GLN A 138 -25.91 4.05 13.85
C GLN A 138 -25.34 3.34 12.62
N SER A 139 -25.36 3.98 11.45
CA SER A 139 -24.76 3.49 10.20
C SER A 139 -23.23 3.47 10.25
N TRP A 140 -22.65 4.40 11.02
CA TRP A 140 -21.23 4.49 11.31
C TRP A 140 -20.82 3.48 12.39
N ASP A 141 -21.67 3.26 13.40
CA ASP A 141 -21.46 2.29 14.49
C ASP A 141 -21.51 0.82 14.05
N ALA A 142 -22.26 0.51 12.98
CA ALA A 142 -22.34 -0.84 12.41
C ALA A 142 -21.01 -1.31 11.78
N ARG A 143 -20.07 -0.40 11.49
CA ARG A 143 -18.66 -0.76 11.24
C ARG A 143 -17.94 -1.08 12.57
N SER A 144 -18.30 -2.26 13.08
CA SER A 144 -17.48 -3.19 13.86
C SER A 144 -17.48 -3.07 15.41
N GLN A 145 -18.33 -3.90 16.03
CA GLN A 145 -17.98 -4.49 17.34
C GLN A 145 -16.75 -5.42 17.27
N ALA A 146 -16.30 -5.79 16.06
CA ALA A 146 -15.15 -6.66 15.85
C ALA A 146 -13.80 -5.93 15.74
N ALA A 147 -13.73 -4.68 15.25
CA ALA A 147 -12.46 -3.95 15.31
C ALA A 147 -12.13 -3.53 16.74
N ARG A 148 -13.15 -3.38 17.61
CA ARG A 148 -12.95 -3.11 19.04
C ARG A 148 -12.27 -4.25 19.82
N ARG A 149 -12.28 -5.49 19.31
CA ARG A 149 -11.73 -6.66 20.03
C ARG A 149 -10.26 -6.94 19.71
N THR A 150 -9.74 -6.45 18.59
CA THR A 150 -8.31 -6.45 18.29
C THR A 150 -7.76 -5.10 18.69
N GLY A 151 -7.00 -5.02 19.78
CA GLY A 151 -6.18 -3.86 20.12
C GLY A 151 -5.30 -3.50 18.93
N GLY A 152 -5.80 -2.56 18.15
CA GLY A 152 -5.38 -2.27 16.79
C GLY A 152 -6.35 -1.27 16.20
N GLY A 153 -6.69 -0.25 17.00
CA GLY A 153 -6.91 1.04 16.37
C GLY A 153 -5.66 1.28 15.52
N THR A 154 -5.83 1.60 14.23
CA THR A 154 -4.86 2.52 13.66
C THR A 154 -4.74 3.62 14.70
N PRO A 155 -3.53 3.90 15.24
CA PRO A 155 -3.37 5.01 16.17
C PRO A 155 -4.13 6.19 15.57
N ASN A 156 -4.75 7.00 16.41
CA ASN A 156 -5.14 8.34 15.99
C ASN A 156 -3.87 8.92 15.36
N LEU A 157 -3.72 8.84 14.03
CA LEU A 157 -2.53 9.32 13.37
C LEU A 157 -2.59 10.79 13.71
N PRO A 158 -1.56 11.35 14.38
CA PRO A 158 -1.57 12.77 14.69
C PRO A 158 -1.95 13.49 13.41
N THR A 159 -2.90 14.42 13.47
CA THR A 159 -3.30 15.28 12.36
C THR A 159 -2.02 15.78 11.71
N ARG A 160 -1.61 15.12 10.61
CA ARG A 160 -0.29 15.35 10.04
C ARG A 160 -0.36 16.71 9.40
N THR A 161 0.31 17.69 10.00
CA THR A 161 0.51 18.98 9.36
C THR A 161 1.29 18.73 8.07
N PRO A 162 0.70 18.93 6.88
CA PRO A 162 1.38 18.66 5.63
C PRO A 162 2.58 19.60 5.51
N ARG A 163 3.79 19.05 5.39
CA ARG A 163 5.00 19.84 5.11
C ARG A 163 5.04 20.12 3.62
N ILE A 164 4.41 21.22 3.21
CA ILE A 164 4.44 21.69 1.82
C ILE A 164 5.78 22.38 1.59
N ILE A 165 6.59 21.83 0.69
CA ILE A 165 7.90 22.37 0.30
C ILE A 165 7.84 22.77 -1.17
N THR A 166 8.61 23.80 -1.54
CA THR A 166 8.76 24.24 -2.93
C THR A 166 9.86 23.45 -3.62
N CYS A 167 9.57 22.88 -4.78
CA CYS A 167 10.54 22.17 -5.60
C CYS A 167 11.65 23.13 -6.09
N ALA A 168 12.91 22.82 -5.82
CA ALA A 168 14.05 23.65 -6.21
C ALA A 168 14.36 23.63 -7.73
N ALA A 169 13.69 22.77 -8.51
CA ALA A 169 13.88 22.68 -9.96
C ALA A 169 12.75 23.37 -10.75
N CYS A 170 11.49 23.20 -10.34
CA CYS A 170 10.33 23.69 -11.09
C CYS A 170 9.41 24.63 -10.29
N GLY A 171 9.68 24.90 -9.02
CA GLY A 171 8.86 25.78 -8.18
C GLY A 171 7.52 25.18 -7.71
N ALA A 172 7.18 23.96 -8.11
CA ALA A 172 5.94 23.32 -7.68
C ALA A 172 5.90 23.10 -6.16
N ARG A 173 4.76 23.38 -5.55
CA ARG A 173 4.47 23.07 -4.14
C ARG A 173 4.11 21.59 -4.01
N TYR A 174 4.83 20.84 -3.20
CA TYR A 174 4.57 19.40 -3.02
C TYR A 174 4.85 18.93 -1.58
N CYS A 175 4.28 17.80 -1.20
CA CYS A 175 4.52 17.17 0.10
C CYS A 175 5.40 15.92 -0.10
N PRO A 176 6.59 15.82 0.53
CA PRO A 176 7.39 14.61 0.48
C PRO A 176 6.66 13.44 1.18
N LEU A 177 6.83 12.23 0.63
CA LEU A 177 6.15 11.05 1.15
C LEU A 177 6.64 10.70 2.57
N PRO A 178 5.73 10.33 3.49
CA PRO A 178 6.09 9.95 4.85
C PRO A 178 7.08 8.79 4.89
N GLY A 179 8.11 8.88 5.73
CA GLY A 179 9.14 7.84 5.86
C GLY A 179 10.30 7.96 4.87
N THR A 180 10.28 8.96 3.99
CA THR A 180 11.43 9.29 3.12
C THR A 180 12.12 10.57 3.60
N SER A 181 13.44 10.65 3.45
CA SER A 181 14.15 11.91 3.69
C SER A 181 13.58 13.00 2.76
N PRO A 182 13.34 14.23 3.27
CA PRO A 182 12.74 15.28 2.46
C PRO A 182 13.66 15.58 1.28
N ARG A 183 13.22 15.21 0.08
CA ARG A 183 13.90 15.56 -1.15
C ARG A 183 13.70 17.05 -1.43
N ALA A 184 14.58 17.65 -2.21
CA ALA A 184 14.44 19.04 -2.61
C ALA A 184 13.71 19.21 -3.95
N THR A 185 13.25 18.11 -4.56
CA THR A 185 12.60 18.07 -5.87
C THR A 185 11.38 17.17 -5.86
N CYS A 186 10.33 17.57 -6.59
CA CYS A 186 9.02 16.90 -6.57
C CYS A 186 8.97 15.57 -7.34
N SER A 187 9.90 15.33 -8.26
CA SER A 187 9.98 14.10 -9.06
C SER A 187 11.42 13.72 -9.35
N GLN A 188 11.63 12.48 -9.82
CA GLN A 188 12.94 12.01 -10.30
C GLN A 188 13.43 12.88 -11.47
N THR A 189 12.54 13.24 -12.40
CA THR A 189 12.84 14.15 -13.52
C THR A 189 13.37 15.50 -13.03
N CYS A 190 12.73 16.08 -12.01
CA CYS A 190 13.21 17.34 -11.42
C CYS A 190 14.56 17.18 -10.70
N ALA A 191 14.82 16.01 -10.11
CA ALA A 191 16.11 15.71 -9.50
C ALA A 191 17.21 15.65 -10.57
N ASP A 192 16.94 14.98 -11.68
CA ASP A 192 17.87 14.81 -12.79
C ASP A 192 18.18 16.15 -13.48
N THR A 193 17.16 16.98 -13.71
CA THR A 193 17.32 18.34 -14.25
C THR A 193 18.20 19.20 -13.36
N ARG A 194 17.96 19.18 -12.04
CA ARG A 194 18.78 19.94 -11.09
C ARG A 194 20.21 19.43 -11.03
N ALA A 195 20.41 18.11 -11.07
CA ALA A 195 21.73 17.51 -11.11
C ALA A 195 22.49 17.87 -12.40
N ALA A 196 21.80 17.90 -13.55
CA ALA A 196 22.39 18.32 -14.82
C ALA A 196 22.79 19.80 -14.80
N ALA A 197 21.94 20.68 -14.26
CA ALA A 197 22.27 22.10 -14.09
C ALA A 197 23.48 22.29 -13.16
N GLY A 198 23.56 21.53 -12.06
CA GLY A 198 24.70 21.54 -11.15
C GLY A 198 26.01 21.09 -11.81
N ARG A 199 25.97 20.02 -12.61
CA ARG A 199 27.14 19.56 -13.39
C ARG A 199 27.59 20.61 -14.42
N ALA A 200 26.65 21.25 -15.12
CA ALA A 200 26.95 22.30 -16.08
C ALA A 200 27.61 23.52 -15.40
N GLU A 201 27.10 23.95 -14.25
CA GLU A 201 27.67 25.05 -13.48
C GLU A 201 29.07 24.72 -12.94
N GLN A 202 29.28 23.50 -12.42
CA GLN A 202 30.60 23.06 -11.97
C GLN A 202 31.61 23.00 -13.12
N ALA A 203 31.19 22.54 -14.30
CA ALA A 203 32.00 22.55 -15.51
C ALA A 203 32.38 23.99 -15.94
N ARG A 204 31.42 24.93 -15.91
CA ARG A 204 31.66 26.36 -16.18
C ARG A 204 32.67 26.95 -15.20
N ARG A 205 32.49 26.73 -13.90
CA ARG A 205 33.42 27.19 -12.85
C ARG A 205 34.82 26.59 -13.01
N SER A 206 34.91 25.31 -13.35
CA SER A 206 36.19 24.65 -13.62
C SER A 206 36.89 25.24 -14.85
N LYS A 207 36.15 25.47 -15.94
CA LYS A 207 36.65 26.15 -17.15
C LYS A 207 37.15 27.56 -16.84
N HIS A 208 36.42 28.34 -16.05
CA HIS A 208 36.83 29.67 -15.63
C HIS A 208 38.12 29.65 -14.80
N ARG A 209 38.22 28.77 -13.79
CA ARG A 209 39.46 28.63 -12.98
C ARG A 209 40.67 28.22 -13.81
N ASN A 210 40.48 27.36 -14.81
CA ASN A 210 41.54 26.87 -15.68
C ASN A 210 41.87 27.83 -16.83
N ALA A 211 41.09 28.90 -17.06
CA ALA A 211 41.25 29.77 -18.22
C ALA A 211 42.66 30.38 -18.33
N GLY A 212 43.21 30.87 -17.22
CA GLY A 212 44.56 31.44 -17.20
C GLY A 212 45.66 30.41 -17.47
N ARG A 213 45.52 29.19 -16.95
CA ARG A 213 46.46 28.09 -17.24
C ARG A 213 46.37 27.65 -18.70
N ASP A 214 45.17 27.46 -19.21
CA ASP A 214 44.96 27.06 -20.60
C ASP A 214 45.47 28.13 -21.57
N GLN A 215 45.39 29.42 -21.21
CA GLN A 215 45.96 30.51 -22.00
C GLN A 215 47.50 30.44 -22.08
N ARG A 216 48.19 30.16 -20.96
CA ARG A 216 49.65 29.97 -20.95
C ARG A 216 50.08 28.78 -21.81
N ILE A 217 49.40 27.64 -21.69
CA ILE A 217 49.63 26.44 -22.53
C ILE A 217 49.52 26.80 -24.01
N ARG A 218 48.49 27.57 -24.39
CA ARG A 218 48.28 28.01 -25.78
C ARG A 218 49.36 28.98 -26.25
N GLN A 219 49.75 29.95 -25.42
CA GLN A 219 50.82 30.89 -25.75
C GLN A 219 52.16 30.17 -25.95
N ALA A 220 52.50 29.22 -25.07
CA ALA A 220 53.72 28.41 -25.20
C ALA A 220 53.72 27.54 -26.46
N ALA A 221 52.59 26.93 -26.81
CA ALA A 221 52.45 26.15 -28.04
C ALA A 221 52.57 27.04 -29.29
N LYS A 222 51.96 28.24 -29.28
CA LYS A 222 52.07 29.22 -30.38
C LYS A 222 53.49 29.74 -30.57
N ALA A 223 54.27 29.83 -29.49
CA ALA A 223 55.69 30.18 -29.52
C ALA A 223 56.60 29.03 -30.01
N GLY A 224 56.04 27.88 -30.41
CA GLY A 224 56.81 26.74 -30.95
C GLY A 224 57.38 25.79 -29.89
N THR A 225 56.97 25.92 -28.62
CA THR A 225 57.44 25.04 -27.55
C THR A 225 56.89 23.61 -27.74
N PRO A 226 57.73 22.56 -27.74
CA PRO A 226 57.25 21.18 -27.87
C PRO A 226 56.28 20.77 -26.75
N VAL A 227 55.26 19.97 -27.09
CA VAL A 227 54.21 19.52 -26.15
C VAL A 227 54.76 18.81 -24.91
N THR A 228 55.89 18.10 -25.04
CA THR A 228 56.56 17.41 -23.93
C THR A 228 57.11 18.36 -22.86
N ILE A 229 57.57 19.54 -23.28
CA ILE A 229 58.09 20.58 -22.39
C ILE A 229 56.94 21.29 -21.68
N ILE A 230 55.89 21.68 -22.42
CA ILE A 230 54.69 22.31 -21.85
C ILE A 230 54.01 21.38 -20.81
N ALA A 231 53.96 20.07 -21.10
CA ALA A 231 53.41 19.06 -20.19
C ALA A 231 54.19 18.98 -18.87
N ARG A 232 55.53 19.08 -18.91
CA ARG A 232 56.39 19.08 -17.74
C ARG A 232 56.19 20.34 -16.89
N ASP A 233 56.13 21.51 -17.53
CA ASP A 233 56.06 22.80 -16.85
C ASP A 233 54.71 23.03 -16.16
N GLU A 234 53.61 22.70 -16.85
CA GLU A 234 52.24 22.84 -16.31
C GLU A 234 51.80 21.61 -15.50
N ARG A 235 52.68 20.61 -15.34
CA ARG A 235 52.46 19.33 -14.63
C ARG A 235 51.20 18.60 -15.08
N LEU A 236 51.01 18.51 -16.40
CA LEU A 236 49.88 17.84 -17.04
C LEU A 236 50.37 16.72 -17.96
N SER A 237 49.52 15.73 -18.23
CA SER A 237 49.89 14.68 -19.18
C SER A 237 49.97 15.23 -20.63
N PRO A 238 50.85 14.69 -21.49
CA PRO A 238 50.91 15.09 -22.90
C PRO A 238 49.56 14.93 -23.62
N THR A 239 48.79 13.89 -23.27
CA THR A 239 47.42 13.67 -23.79
C THR A 239 46.48 14.80 -23.37
N ARG A 240 46.57 15.29 -22.14
CA ARG A 240 45.75 16.39 -21.65
C ARG A 240 46.11 17.73 -22.31
N ILE A 241 47.39 17.98 -22.56
CA ILE A 241 47.84 19.16 -23.32
C ILE A 241 47.28 19.12 -24.74
N ARG A 242 47.39 17.98 -25.44
CA ARG A 242 46.80 17.81 -26.79
C ARG A 242 45.29 18.09 -26.78
N GLN A 243 44.55 17.56 -25.81
CA GLN A 243 43.11 17.83 -25.65
C GLN A 243 42.77 19.32 -25.45
N ILE A 244 43.57 20.06 -24.67
CA ILE A 244 43.38 21.50 -24.45
C ILE A 244 43.63 22.28 -25.74
N LEU A 245 44.58 21.84 -26.56
CA LEU A 245 44.89 22.45 -27.85
C LEU A 245 43.84 22.12 -28.93
N THR A 246 43.23 20.93 -28.91
CA THR A 246 42.23 20.48 -29.90
C THR A 246 40.81 21.00 -29.66
N ASN A 247 40.43 21.33 -28.43
CA ASN A 247 39.06 21.80 -28.08
C ASN A 247 38.75 23.24 -28.56
N GLN A 248 39.28 23.64 -29.73
CA GLN A 248 39.10 24.96 -30.36
C GLN A 248 38.28 24.91 -31.66
N SER A 249 37.63 23.79 -32.00
CA SER A 249 36.59 23.74 -33.05
C SER A 249 35.22 23.95 -32.45
#